data_AF-A0A957G3K9-F1
#
_entry.id   AF-A0A957G3K9-F1
#
_cell.length_a   1.000
_cell.length_b   1.000
_cell.length_c   1.000
_cell.angle_alpha   90.00
_cell.angle_beta   90.00
_cell.angle_gamma   90.00
#
_symmetry.space_group_name_H-M   'P 1'
#
loop_
_entity.id
_entity.type
_entity.pdbx_description
1 polymer ?
#
loop_
_entity_poly.entity_id
_entity_poly.type
_entity_poly.pdbx_seq_one_letter_code
_entity_poly.pdbx_strand_id
1 'polypeptide(L)'
;MSAKTVLAVDLGAESGRVMAVHFDGRDLRLEELHRFPNTTVTVNGTLHWDFLRLWGDIQAGIQKGKALNPAGIGVDTWGVDFGLLDRQGNLIGNPVNYRDARTDGMMDLAA
;
A
#
# COMPACT_ATOMS: atom_id res chain seq x y z
N MET A 1 -9.78 29.13 0.56
CA MET A 1 -9.91 28.00 -0.39
C MET A 1 -11.23 27.31 -0.11
N SER A 2 -11.84 26.62 -1.09
CA SER A 2 -12.98 25.76 -0.80
C SER A 2 -12.53 24.53 0.01
N ALA A 3 -13.38 24.03 0.90
CA ALA A 3 -13.09 22.82 1.66
C ALA A 3 -12.86 21.63 0.72
N LYS A 4 -11.84 20.83 0.99
CA LYS A 4 -11.48 19.65 0.20
C LYS A 4 -11.30 18.43 1.08
N THR A 5 -11.69 17.28 0.55
CA THR A 5 -11.36 15.97 1.10
C THR A 5 -10.42 15.27 0.13
N VAL A 6 -9.39 14.60 0.61
CA VAL A 6 -8.59 13.63 -0.16
C VAL A 6 -8.55 12.30 0.58
N LEU A 7 -8.32 11.20 -0.13
CA LEU A 7 -8.01 9.92 0.52
C LEU A 7 -6.50 9.70 0.55
N ALA A 8 -5.99 9.21 1.67
CA ALA A 8 -4.61 8.78 1.82
C ALA A 8 -4.59 7.28 2.13
N VAL A 9 -3.82 6.52 1.36
CA VAL A 9 -3.57 5.09 1.58
C VAL A 9 -2.14 4.96 2.08
N ASP A 10 -1.98 4.66 3.36
CA ASP A 10 -0.68 4.45 4.02
C ASP A 10 -0.50 2.95 4.27
N LEU A 11 0.50 2.36 3.62
CA LEU A 11 0.85 0.95 3.75
C LEU A 11 2.20 0.81 4.46
N GLY A 12 2.16 0.42 5.73
CA GLY A 12 3.33 0.00 6.49
C GLY A 12 3.60 -1.51 6.35
N ALA A 13 4.77 -1.95 6.82
CA ALA A 13 5.20 -3.35 6.72
C ALA A 13 4.31 -4.35 7.48
N GLU A 14 3.49 -3.89 8.43
CA GLU A 14 2.64 -4.75 9.29
C GLU A 14 1.15 -4.33 9.27
N SER A 15 0.84 -3.11 8.83
CA SER A 15 -0.53 -2.62 8.76
C SER A 15 -0.71 -1.66 7.60
N GLY A 16 -1.87 -1.68 6.96
CA GLY A 16 -2.32 -0.65 6.03
C GLY A 16 -3.53 0.11 6.57
N ARG A 17 -3.71 1.33 6.08
CA ARG A 17 -4.85 2.18 6.42
C ARG A 17 -5.25 3.09 5.27
N VAL A 18 -6.55 3.32 5.16
CA VAL A 18 -7.15 4.34 4.30
C VAL A 18 -7.75 5.42 5.20
N MET A 19 -7.29 6.65 5.01
CA MET A 19 -7.69 7.83 5.77
C MET A 19 -8.40 8.81 4.83
N ALA A 20 -9.45 9.48 5.31
CA ALA A 20 -9.90 10.73 4.72
C ALA A 20 -9.19 11.91 5.40
N VAL A 21 -8.69 12.83 4.59
CA VAL A 21 -8.05 14.06 5.04
C VAL A 21 -8.89 15.23 4.56
N HIS A 22 -9.47 15.97 5.50
CA HIS A 22 -10.27 17.16 5.25
C HIS A 22 -9.44 18.41 5.50
N PHE A 23 -9.46 19.34 4.57
CA PHE A 23 -8.82 20.64 4.68
C PHE A 23 -9.84 21.74 4.36
N ASP A 24 -10.13 22.62 5.32
CA ASP A 24 -11.09 23.72 5.16
C ASP A 24 -10.43 25.03 4.64
N GLY A 25 -9.13 24.99 4.40
CA GLY A 25 -8.31 26.17 4.07
C GLY A 25 -7.48 26.70 5.24
N ARG A 26 -7.67 26.17 6.46
CA ARG A 26 -6.89 26.52 7.66
C ARG A 26 -6.48 25.28 8.44
N ASP A 27 -7.43 24.39 8.72
CA ASP A 27 -7.23 23.24 9.59
C ASP A 27 -7.30 21.92 8.83
N LEU A 28 -6.52 20.93 9.29
CA LEU A 28 -6.57 19.56 8.83
C LEU A 28 -7.33 18.69 9.83
N ARG A 29 -8.30 17.91 9.34
CA ARG A 29 -8.96 16.86 10.10
C ARG A 29 -8.75 15.52 9.43
N LEU A 30 -8.39 14.53 10.22
CA LEU A 30 -8.15 13.15 9.79
C LEU A 30 -9.29 12.26 10.26
N GLU A 31 -9.74 11.36 9.39
CA GLU A 31 -10.72 10.32 9.69
C GLU A 31 -10.18 8.98 9.18
N GLU A 32 -10.08 7.99 10.07
CA GLU A 32 -9.69 6.63 9.68
C GLU A 32 -10.89 5.88 9.13
N LEU A 33 -10.89 5.58 7.84
CA LEU A 33 -11.98 4.87 7.17
C LEU A 33 -11.82 3.36 7.27
N HIS A 34 -10.58 2.89 7.21
CA HIS A 34 -10.26 1.48 7.26
C HIS A 34 -8.82 1.25 7.68
N ARG A 35 -8.64 0.33 8.63
CA ARG A 35 -7.35 -0.25 9.00
C ARG A 35 -7.40 -1.75 8.81
N PHE A 36 -6.31 -2.31 8.31
CA PHE A 36 -6.18 -3.73 7.99
C PHE A 36 -4.75 -4.20 8.22
N PRO A 37 -4.53 -5.49 8.52
CA PRO A 37 -3.19 -6.04 8.66
C PRO A 37 -2.51 -6.16 7.29
N ASN A 38 -1.21 -5.87 7.24
CA ASN A 38 -0.37 -6.19 6.09
C ASN A 38 0.40 -7.48 6.41
N THR A 39 -0.05 -8.60 5.83
CA THR A 39 0.50 -9.92 6.13
C THR A 39 1.37 -10.44 4.99
N THR A 40 2.47 -11.09 5.36
CA THR A 40 3.32 -11.83 4.42
C THR A 40 2.87 -13.28 4.29
N VAL A 41 3.12 -13.88 3.13
CA VAL A 41 2.78 -15.28 2.85
C VAL A 41 4.00 -15.99 2.27
N THR A 42 4.36 -17.13 2.84
CA THR A 42 5.43 -17.97 2.29
C THR A 42 4.86 -18.92 1.24
N VAL A 43 5.40 -18.86 0.03
CA VAL A 43 5.04 -19.74 -1.09
C VAL A 43 6.31 -20.42 -1.59
N ASN A 44 6.35 -21.75 -1.53
CA ASN A 44 7.51 -22.54 -1.97
C ASN A 44 8.86 -22.07 -1.41
N GLY A 45 8.87 -21.66 -0.13
CA GLY A 45 10.08 -21.17 0.55
C GLY A 45 10.43 -19.71 0.29
N THR A 46 9.70 -18.99 -0.58
CA THR A 46 9.85 -17.55 -0.80
C THR A 46 8.81 -16.78 -0.01
N LEU A 47 9.22 -15.73 0.70
CA LEU A 47 8.35 -14.84 1.45
C LEU A 47 7.81 -13.73 0.53
N HIS A 48 6.50 -13.66 0.37
CA HIS A 48 5.82 -12.67 -0.47
C HIS A 48 4.95 -11.71 0.35
N TRP A 49 4.67 -10.54 -0.22
CA TRP A 49 3.52 -9.74 0.20
C TRP A 49 2.23 -10.36 -0.33
N ASP A 50 1.18 -10.42 0.49
CA ASP A 50 -0.16 -10.79 0.04
C ASP A 50 -0.81 -9.64 -0.73
N PHE A 51 -0.33 -9.44 -1.97
CA PHE A 51 -0.69 -8.28 -2.79
C PHE A 51 -2.18 -8.24 -3.15
N LEU A 52 -2.80 -9.40 -3.39
CA LEU A 52 -4.22 -9.46 -3.73
C LEU A 52 -5.10 -9.08 -2.54
N ARG A 53 -4.74 -9.52 -1.33
CA ARG A 53 -5.41 -9.08 -0.10
C ARG A 53 -5.24 -7.58 0.12
N LEU A 54 -4.01 -7.07 0.03
CA LEU A 54 -3.72 -5.64 0.14
C LEU A 54 -4.57 -4.82 -0.83
N TRP A 55 -4.66 -5.26 -2.09
CA TRP A 55 -5.49 -4.59 -3.09
C TRP A 55 -6.97 -4.59 -2.69
N GLY A 56 -7.51 -5.72 -2.22
CA GLY A 56 -8.89 -5.81 -1.73
C GLY A 56 -9.18 -4.89 -0.55
N ASP A 57 -8.26 -4.83 0.43
CA ASP A 57 -8.39 -3.97 1.60
C ASP A 57 -8.32 -2.46 1.21
N ILE A 58 -7.41 -2.09 0.31
CA ILE A 58 -7.35 -0.72 -0.25
C ILE A 58 -8.67 -0.35 -0.92
N GLN A 59 -9.20 -1.24 -1.77
CA GLN A 59 -10.49 -1.03 -2.44
C GLN A 59 -11.62 -0.86 -1.42
N ALA A 60 -11.66 -1.69 -0.37
CA ALA A 60 -12.67 -1.59 0.69
C ALA A 60 -12.61 -0.24 1.43
N GLY A 61 -11.41 0.26 1.73
CA GLY A 61 -11.23 1.59 2.33
C GLY A 61 -11.66 2.73 1.40
N ILE A 62 -11.30 2.67 0.12
CA ILE A 62 -11.72 3.66 -0.88
C ILE A 62 -13.25 3.67 -1.05
N GLN A 63 -13.91 2.51 -1.06
CA GLN A 63 -15.37 2.46 -1.15
C GLN A 63 -16.06 3.16 0.03
N LYS A 64 -15.53 3.01 1.25
CA LYS A 64 -16.05 3.73 2.43
C LYS A 64 -15.90 5.24 2.31
N GLY A 65 -14.80 5.72 1.70
CA GLY A 65 -14.54 7.14 1.48
C GLY A 65 -15.27 7.77 0.28
N LYS A 66 -15.89 6.96 -0.58
CA LYS A 66 -16.49 7.44 -1.84
C LYS A 66 -17.58 8.49 -1.64
N ALA A 67 -18.41 8.34 -0.60
CA ALA A 67 -19.49 9.28 -0.28
C ALA A 67 -18.98 10.68 0.13
N LEU A 68 -17.69 10.80 0.50
CA LEU A 68 -17.05 12.07 0.86
C LEU A 68 -16.64 12.90 -0.35
N ASN A 69 -16.85 12.38 -1.58
CA ASN A 69 -16.50 13.01 -2.85
C ASN A 69 -15.04 13.54 -2.87
N PRO A 70 -14.03 12.65 -2.70
CA PRO A 70 -12.64 13.07 -2.57
C PRO A 70 -12.14 13.73 -3.86
N ALA A 71 -11.39 14.81 -3.70
CA ALA A 71 -10.75 15.55 -4.78
C ALA A 71 -9.50 14.85 -5.35
N GLY A 72 -9.01 13.80 -4.67
CA GLY A 72 -7.85 13.03 -5.08
C GLY A 72 -7.53 11.91 -4.09
N ILE A 73 -6.63 11.02 -4.50
CA ILE A 73 -6.11 9.91 -3.69
C ILE A 73 -4.59 9.93 -3.76
N GLY A 74 -3.93 9.80 -2.61
CA GLY A 74 -2.48 9.56 -2.49
C GLY A 74 -2.23 8.17 -1.91
N VAL A 75 -1.13 7.54 -2.33
CA VAL A 75 -0.69 6.24 -1.81
C VAL A 75 0.77 6.37 -1.40
N ASP A 76 1.08 5.95 -0.18
CA ASP A 76 2.44 5.80 0.33
C ASP A 76 2.65 4.38 0.88
N THR A 77 3.86 3.86 0.70
CA THR A 77 4.22 2.50 1.08
C THR A 77 5.60 2.48 1.73
N TRP A 78 5.97 1.33 2.31
CA TRP A 78 7.38 1.03 2.56
C TRP A 78 8.19 1.03 1.24
N GLY A 79 9.50 1.24 1.35
CA GLY A 79 10.40 1.27 0.18
C GLY A 79 10.99 -0.10 -0.18
N VAL A 80 11.99 -0.10 -1.06
CA VAL A 80 12.80 -1.26 -1.51
C VAL A 80 12.06 -2.24 -2.41
N ASP A 81 10.89 -2.71 -2.00
CA ASP A 81 10.17 -3.76 -2.72
C ASP A 81 9.54 -3.27 -4.02
N PHE A 82 9.37 -4.21 -4.96
CA PHE A 82 8.86 -3.93 -6.29
C PHE A 82 8.06 -5.11 -6.85
N GLY A 83 7.10 -4.80 -7.72
CA GLY A 83 6.42 -5.76 -8.58
C GLY A 83 6.98 -5.72 -10.00
N LEU A 84 7.10 -6.89 -10.64
CA LEU A 84 7.52 -6.97 -12.04
C LEU A 84 6.29 -7.06 -12.93
N LEU A 85 6.23 -6.21 -13.97
CA LEU A 85 5.13 -6.18 -14.92
C LEU A 85 5.58 -6.72 -16.29
N ASP A 86 4.68 -7.42 -16.97
CA ASP A 86 4.86 -7.80 -18.37
C ASP A 86 4.60 -6.60 -19.31
N ARG A 87 4.72 -6.82 -20.63
CA ARG A 87 4.51 -5.77 -21.64
C ARG A 87 3.06 -5.28 -21.72
N GLN A 88 2.12 -6.02 -21.15
CA GLN A 88 0.70 -5.71 -21.10
C GLN A 88 0.31 -5.03 -19.78
N GLY A 89 1.26 -4.87 -18.85
CA GLY A 89 1.01 -4.30 -17.53
C GLY A 89 0.46 -5.30 -16.51
N ASN A 90 0.48 -6.60 -16.80
CA ASN A 90 0.09 -7.61 -15.82
C ASN A 90 1.24 -7.91 -14.87
N LEU A 91 0.91 -8.15 -13.60
CA LEU A 91 1.87 -8.57 -12.60
C LEU A 91 2.38 -10.00 -12.90
N ILE A 92 3.69 -10.15 -13.10
CA ILE A 92 4.32 -11.44 -13.46
C ILE A 92 4.27 -12.45 -12.30
N GLY A 93 4.26 -11.96 -11.06
CA GLY A 93 4.12 -12.76 -9.85
C GLY A 93 3.99 -11.91 -8.60
N ASN A 94 3.61 -12.51 -7.48
CA ASN A 94 3.46 -11.78 -6.22
C ASN A 94 4.79 -11.11 -5.82
N PRO A 95 4.78 -9.83 -5.40
CA PRO A 95 5.98 -9.14 -4.96
C PRO A 95 6.65 -9.91 -3.81
N VAL A 96 7.95 -10.12 -3.93
CA VAL A 96 8.75 -10.75 -2.87
C VAL A 96 8.98 -9.71 -1.78
N ASN A 97 8.93 -10.15 -0.53
CA ASN A 97 9.17 -9.32 0.64
C ASN A 97 10.66 -9.05 0.81
N TYR A 98 11.06 -7.84 1.20
CA TYR A 98 12.47 -7.51 1.45
C TYR A 98 13.13 -8.38 2.54
N ARG A 99 12.35 -9.03 3.41
CA ARG A 99 12.83 -9.97 4.44
C ARG A 99 13.05 -11.40 3.92
N ASP A 100 12.81 -11.64 2.63
CA ASP A 100 13.10 -12.93 2.01
C ASP A 100 14.62 -13.20 1.96
N ALA A 101 15.02 -14.44 2.21
CA ALA A 101 16.43 -14.83 2.27
C ALA A 101 17.14 -14.84 0.90
N ARG A 102 16.46 -14.59 -0.22
CA ARG A 102 17.07 -14.61 -1.56
C ARG A 102 18.24 -13.65 -1.75
N THR A 103 18.35 -12.61 -0.93
CA THR A 103 19.42 -11.60 -1.01
C THR A 103 20.59 -11.87 -0.06
N ASP A 104 20.53 -12.95 0.73
CA ASP A 104 21.62 -13.33 1.63
C ASP A 104 22.92 -13.55 0.83
N GLY A 105 24.02 -12.95 1.32
CA GLY A 105 25.33 -12.99 0.66
C GLY A 105 25.49 -12.08 -0.56
N MET A 106 24.45 -11.38 -1.03
CA MET A 106 24.56 -10.51 -2.20
C MET A 106 25.39 -9.24 -1.92
N MET A 107 25.38 -8.73 -0.69
CA MET A 107 26.20 -7.58 -0.31
C MET A 107 27.70 -7.92 -0.34
N ASP A 108 28.09 -9.12 0.09
CA ASP A 108 29.48 -9.58 0.04
C ASP A 108 29.95 -9.80 -1.40
N LEU A 109 29.06 -10.30 -2.27
CA LEU A 109 29.35 -10.48 -3.70
C LEU A 109 29.56 -9.14 -4.43
N ALA A 110 28.93 -8.06 -3.97
CA ALA A 110 28.98 -6.75 -4.60
C ALA A 110 30.17 -5.88 -4.15
N ALA A 111 30.88 -6.28 -3.09
CA ALA A 111 32.01 -5.56 -2.50
C ALA A 111 33.33 -5.81 -3.27
#